data_AF-A0AAX3YQV2-F1
#
_entry.id   AF-A0AAX3YQV2-F1
#
_cell.length_a   1.000
_cell.length_b   1.000
_cell.length_c   1.000
_cell.angle_alpha   90.00
_cell.angle_beta   90.00
_cell.angle_gamma   90.00
#
_symmetry.space_group_name_H-M   'P 1'
#
loop_
_entity.id
_entity.type
_entity.pdbx_description
1 polymer ?
#
loop_
_entity_poly.entity_id
_entity_poly.type
_entity_poly.pdbx_seq_one_letter_code
_entity_poly.pdbx_strand_id
1 'polypeptide(L)'
;MISGEQRPVWTVQAPVGGWGPPWPQAAEIAQMIPSEQWTLIGGLMVQLHAVRAGVPPTRATVDVDMILHIETGAATFGGVRARLEQIGYELQMPVRGAGAPFRTFGWCRAGRCDGRRSPGTPVSAEGVGT
;
A
#
# COMPACT_ATOMS: atom_id res chain seq x y z
N MET A 1 11.21 -32.44 8.92
CA MET A 1 10.40 -31.89 7.81
C MET A 1 9.21 -31.18 8.42
N ILE A 2 9.28 -29.86 8.51
CA ILE A 2 8.13 -29.05 8.94
C ILE A 2 7.18 -28.97 7.76
N SER A 3 6.03 -29.63 7.88
CA SER A 3 4.93 -29.52 6.93
C SER A 3 4.60 -28.04 6.73
N GLY A 4 4.70 -27.56 5.49
CA GLY A 4 4.41 -26.17 5.15
C GLY A 4 2.96 -25.85 5.48
N GLU A 5 2.75 -25.12 6.56
CA GLU A 5 1.44 -24.62 6.95
C GLU A 5 0.96 -23.67 5.84
N GLN A 6 -0.04 -24.08 5.07
CA GLN A 6 -0.58 -23.27 3.99
C GLN A 6 -1.20 -22.02 4.60
N ARG A 7 -0.72 -20.84 4.18
CA ARG A 7 -1.33 -19.57 4.58
C ARG A 7 -2.78 -19.54 4.07
N PRO A 8 -3.77 -19.32 4.94
CA PRO A 8 -5.16 -19.24 4.50
C PRO A 8 -5.34 -18.06 3.55
N VAL A 9 -6.01 -18.33 2.42
CA VAL A 9 -6.33 -17.32 1.40
C VAL A 9 -7.81 -16.96 1.51
N TRP A 10 -8.11 -15.67 1.51
CA TRP A 10 -9.47 -15.17 1.57
C TRP A 10 -9.75 -14.21 0.41
N THR A 11 -10.95 -14.31 -0.16
CA THR A 11 -11.47 -13.31 -1.09
C THR A 11 -12.35 -12.35 -0.31
N VAL A 12 -11.95 -11.07 -0.25
CA VAL A 12 -12.72 -10.00 0.39
C VAL A 12 -13.47 -9.23 -0.69
N GLN A 13 -14.80 -9.14 -0.55
CA GLN A 13 -15.62 -8.36 -1.48
C GLN A 13 -15.36 -6.87 -1.25
N ALA A 14 -15.21 -6.12 -2.36
CA ALA A 14 -15.03 -4.68 -2.26
C ALA A 14 -16.31 -4.01 -1.72
N PRO A 15 -16.18 -2.93 -0.94
CA PRO A 15 -17.32 -2.09 -0.56
C PRO A 15 -18.06 -1.52 -1.78
N VAL A 16 -19.29 -1.07 -1.58
CA VAL A 16 -20.01 -0.29 -2.61
C VAL A 16 -19.18 0.96 -2.96
N GLY A 17 -18.91 1.16 -4.25
CA GLY A 17 -17.99 2.21 -4.74
C GLY A 17 -16.53 1.75 -4.88
N GLY A 18 -16.23 0.49 -4.56
CA GLY A 18 -14.90 -0.10 -4.72
C GLY A 18 -13.89 0.34 -3.67
N TRP A 19 -12.63 -0.03 -3.89
CA TRP A 19 -11.52 0.33 -3.03
C TRP A 19 -10.92 1.68 -3.46
N GLY A 20 -11.27 2.74 -2.73
CA GLY A 20 -10.71 4.08 -2.95
C GLY A 20 -9.22 4.19 -2.58
N PRO A 21 -8.55 5.32 -2.89
CA PRO A 21 -7.17 5.55 -2.46
C PRO A 21 -6.99 5.38 -0.94
N PRO A 22 -5.89 4.76 -0.46
CA PRO A 22 -4.70 4.35 -1.20
C PRO A 22 -4.68 2.87 -1.68
N TRP A 23 -5.84 2.20 -1.81
CA TRP A 23 -5.88 0.79 -2.23
C TRP A 23 -5.30 0.48 -3.62
N PRO A 24 -5.49 1.32 -4.66
CA PRO A 24 -4.83 1.10 -5.96
C PRO A 24 -3.30 1.05 -5.85
N GLN A 25 -2.71 1.87 -4.96
CA GLN A 25 -1.27 1.85 -4.69
C GLN A 25 -0.84 0.57 -3.98
N ALA A 26 -1.62 0.11 -2.99
CA ALA A 26 -1.35 -1.17 -2.34
C ALA A 26 -1.40 -2.34 -3.33
N ALA A 27 -2.34 -2.32 -4.29
CA ALA A 27 -2.43 -3.33 -5.35
C ALA A 27 -1.24 -3.27 -6.33
N GLU A 28 -0.75 -2.09 -6.67
CA GLU A 28 0.46 -1.90 -7.50
C GLU A 28 1.70 -2.47 -6.79
N ILE A 29 1.87 -2.17 -5.51
CA ILE A 29 2.96 -2.70 -4.67
C ILE A 29 2.89 -4.22 -4.60
N ALA A 30 1.70 -4.81 -4.41
CA ALA A 30 1.50 -6.25 -4.32
C ALA A 30 1.79 -7.00 -5.63
N GLN A 31 1.62 -6.35 -6.78
CA GLN A 31 2.01 -6.91 -8.07
C GLN A 31 3.54 -6.87 -8.29
N MET A 32 4.21 -5.90 -7.68
CA MET A 32 5.64 -5.68 -7.87
C MET A 32 6.50 -6.46 -6.87
N ILE A 33 6.03 -6.63 -5.63
CA ILE A 33 6.77 -7.27 -4.55
C ILE A 33 6.05 -8.57 -4.17
N PRO A 34 6.72 -9.75 -4.29
CA PRO A 34 6.12 -11.03 -3.94
C PRO A 34 5.57 -11.03 -2.51
N SER A 35 4.40 -11.64 -2.32
CA SER A 35 3.66 -11.61 -1.05
C SER A 35 4.40 -12.26 0.12
N GLU A 36 5.41 -13.08 -0.16
CA GLU A 36 6.25 -13.76 0.81
C GLU A 36 7.32 -12.82 1.39
N GLN A 37 7.53 -11.64 0.79
CA GLN A 37 8.59 -10.69 1.14
C GLN A 37 8.11 -9.58 2.08
N TRP A 38 6.80 -9.43 2.24
CA TRP A 38 6.24 -8.36 3.05
C TRP A 38 4.86 -8.71 3.61
N THR A 39 4.45 -7.97 4.63
CA THR A 39 3.12 -8.05 5.22
C THR A 39 2.49 -6.66 5.27
N LEU A 40 1.23 -6.54 4.82
CA LEU A 40 0.43 -5.33 4.97
C LEU A 40 0.08 -5.11 6.45
N ILE A 41 0.34 -3.92 6.95
CA ILE A 41 0.02 -3.52 8.33
C ILE A 41 -0.74 -2.19 8.33
N GLY A 42 -0.90 -1.58 9.50
CA GLY A 42 -1.46 -0.24 9.63
C GLY A 42 -2.94 -0.15 9.26
N GLY A 43 -3.34 1.02 8.77
CA GLY A 43 -4.75 1.35 8.55
C GLY A 43 -5.45 0.46 7.52
N LEU A 44 -4.76 0.13 6.43
CA LEU A 44 -5.33 -0.73 5.38
C LEU A 44 -5.54 -2.18 5.85
N MET A 45 -4.66 -2.71 6.70
CA MET A 45 -4.86 -4.02 7.32
C MET A 45 -6.14 -4.02 8.16
N VAL A 46 -6.35 -3.00 8.98
CA VAL A 46 -7.58 -2.88 9.79
C VAL A 46 -8.82 -2.75 8.90
N GLN A 47 -8.77 -1.95 7.83
CA GLN A 47 -9.88 -1.82 6.89
C GLN A 47 -10.23 -3.16 6.22
N LEU A 48 -9.22 -3.94 5.81
CA LEU A 48 -9.43 -5.25 5.21
C LEU A 48 -10.17 -6.20 6.16
N HIS A 49 -9.75 -6.23 7.43
CA HIS A 49 -10.39 -7.04 8.46
C HIS A 49 -11.80 -6.55 8.79
N ALA A 50 -12.04 -5.24 8.82
CA ALA A 50 -13.37 -4.67 9.04
C ALA A 50 -14.35 -5.04 7.93
N VAL A 51 -13.95 -4.87 6.66
CA VAL A 51 -14.79 -5.25 5.51
C VAL A 51 -15.05 -6.75 5.50
N ARG A 52 -14.05 -7.58 5.80
CA ARG A 52 -14.23 -9.03 5.95
C ARG A 52 -15.25 -9.38 7.05
N ALA A 53 -15.27 -8.62 8.14
CA ALA A 53 -16.19 -8.81 9.26
C ALA A 53 -17.58 -8.16 9.05
N GLY A 54 -17.81 -7.46 7.93
CA GLY A 54 -19.03 -6.70 7.70
C GLY A 54 -19.18 -5.46 8.60
N VAL A 55 -18.08 -4.97 9.17
CA VAL A 55 -18.06 -3.79 10.04
C VAL A 55 -17.59 -2.57 9.23
N PRO A 56 -18.24 -1.40 9.37
CA PRO A 56 -17.79 -0.19 8.69
C PRO A 56 -16.35 0.20 9.09
N PRO A 57 -15.47 0.54 8.14
CA PRO A 57 -14.13 1.02 8.45
C PRO A 57 -14.19 2.40 9.10
N THR A 58 -13.47 2.58 10.22
CA THR A 58 -13.57 3.78 11.08
C THR A 58 -12.43 4.78 10.91
N ARG A 59 -11.33 4.39 10.25
CA ARG A 59 -10.12 5.22 10.12
C ARG A 59 -9.82 5.54 8.66
N ALA A 60 -9.82 6.84 8.33
CA ALA A 60 -9.21 7.32 7.10
C ALA A 60 -7.70 7.05 7.16
N THR A 61 -7.18 6.33 6.17
CA THR A 61 -5.74 6.07 5.99
C THR A 61 -5.37 6.59 4.61
N VAL A 62 -4.21 7.23 4.49
CA VAL A 62 -3.77 7.92 3.26
C VAL A 62 -2.49 7.32 2.68
N ASP A 63 -1.95 6.33 3.37
CA ASP A 63 -0.68 5.65 3.17
C ASP A 63 -0.83 4.12 3.13
N VAL A 64 0.23 3.46 2.68
CA VAL A 64 0.36 1.99 2.68
C VAL A 64 1.50 1.63 3.64
N ASP A 65 1.16 1.00 4.77
CA ASP A 65 2.14 0.52 5.73
C ASP A 65 2.50 -0.95 5.46
N MET A 66 3.79 -1.27 5.43
CA MET A 66 4.29 -2.64 5.22
C MET A 66 5.46 -3.00 6.13
N ILE A 67 5.54 -4.27 6.51
CA ILE A 67 6.72 -4.87 7.15
C ILE A 67 7.42 -5.74 6.12
N LEU A 68 8.73 -5.55 5.94
CA LEU A 68 9.54 -6.40 5.07
C LEU A 68 10.13 -7.58 5.85
N HIS A 69 10.09 -8.77 5.27
CA HIS A 69 10.63 -9.99 5.86
C HIS A 69 12.15 -10.11 5.63
N ILE A 70 12.93 -9.15 6.16
CA ILE A 70 14.38 -9.06 5.94
C ILE A 70 15.13 -10.23 6.58
N GLU A 71 14.74 -10.63 7.80
CA GLU A 71 15.44 -11.66 8.58
C GLU A 71 15.28 -13.07 7.97
N THR A 72 14.27 -13.28 7.13
CA THR A 72 14.04 -14.56 6.44
C THR A 72 14.92 -14.73 5.19
N GLY A 73 15.66 -13.69 4.78
CA GLY A 73 16.41 -13.66 3.53
C GLY A 73 15.54 -13.54 2.26
N ALA A 74 14.21 -13.61 2.40
CA ALA A 74 13.27 -13.48 1.27
C ALA A 74 13.27 -12.07 0.66
N ALA A 75 13.63 -11.04 1.44
CA ALA A 75 13.68 -9.66 1.01
C ALA A 75 14.96 -8.97 1.49
N THR A 76 15.54 -8.10 0.68
CA THR A 76 16.51 -7.12 1.14
C THR A 76 15.91 -5.72 1.01
N PHE A 77 16.26 -4.81 1.92
CA PHE A 77 15.82 -3.42 1.83
C PHE A 77 16.20 -2.80 0.47
N GLY A 78 17.43 -3.04 0.00
CA GLY A 78 17.91 -2.53 -1.29
C GLY A 78 17.11 -3.06 -2.48
N GLY A 79 16.77 -4.36 -2.48
CA GLY A 79 15.97 -4.96 -3.54
C GLY A 79 14.54 -4.43 -3.58
N VAL A 80 13.89 -4.32 -2.42
CA VAL A 80 12.53 -3.75 -2.33
C VAL A 80 12.54 -2.27 -2.73
N ARG A 81 13.52 -1.50 -2.26
CA ARG A 81 13.70 -0.11 -2.65
C ARG A 81 13.81 0.02 -4.18
N ALA A 82 14.69 -0.74 -4.82
CA ALA A 82 14.88 -0.67 -6.26
C ALA A 82 13.58 -0.96 -7.04
N ARG A 83 12.78 -1.93 -6.56
CA ARG A 83 11.46 -2.22 -7.14
C ARG A 83 10.45 -1.08 -6.94
N LEU A 84 10.43 -0.45 -5.77
CA LEU A 84 9.57 0.71 -5.52
C LEU A 84 9.99 1.92 -6.39
N GLU A 85 11.29 2.13 -6.57
CA GLU A 85 11.82 3.17 -7.47
C GLU A 85 11.45 2.91 -8.94
N GLN A 86 11.40 1.65 -9.39
CA GLN A 86 10.95 1.28 -10.73
C GLN A 86 9.48 1.65 -11.02
N ILE A 87 8.63 1.70 -9.99
CA ILE A 87 7.22 2.12 -10.11
C ILE A 87 7.01 3.59 -9.71
N GLY A 88 8.10 4.35 -9.50
CA GLY A 88 8.05 5.81 -9.30
C GLY A 88 7.89 6.28 -7.85
N TYR A 89 8.27 5.45 -6.87
CA TYR A 89 8.36 5.89 -5.48
C TYR A 89 9.79 6.32 -5.17
N GLU A 90 9.92 7.33 -4.32
CA GLU A 90 11.22 7.80 -3.84
C GLU A 90 11.33 7.56 -2.34
N LEU A 91 12.51 7.10 -1.91
CA LEU A 91 12.81 6.96 -0.50
C LEU A 91 12.89 8.34 0.16
N GLN A 92 12.01 8.60 1.12
CA GLN A 92 12.09 9.79 1.96
C GLN A 92 12.82 9.44 3.24
N MET A 93 14.01 10.04 3.41
CA MET A 93 14.76 9.89 4.64
C MET A 93 14.05 10.65 5.76
N PRO A 94 13.89 10.06 6.96
CA PRO A 94 13.27 10.75 8.08
C PRO A 94 14.04 12.04 8.37
N VAL A 95 13.30 13.14 8.55
CA VAL A 95 13.89 14.42 8.94
C VAL A 95 14.60 14.22 10.28
N ARG A 96 15.87 14.64 10.34
CA ARG A 96 16.73 14.50 11.52
C ARG A 96 16.01 15.07 12.74
N GLY A 97 15.81 14.26 13.78
CA GLY A 97 15.17 14.67 15.04
C GLY A 97 13.70 14.26 15.23
N ALA A 98 13.05 13.66 14.23
CA ALA A 98 11.64 13.25 14.35
C ALA A 98 11.41 11.92 15.11
N GLY A 99 12.46 11.23 15.56
CA GLY A 99 12.34 10.00 16.36
C GLY A 99 11.66 8.82 15.68
N ALA A 100 11.34 8.92 14.37
CA ALA A 100 10.63 7.88 13.64
C ALA A 100 11.59 6.74 13.24
N PRO A 101 11.45 5.53 13.80
CA PRO A 101 12.27 4.37 13.40
C PRO A 101 11.85 3.78 12.04
N PHE A 102 10.81 4.32 11.41
CA PHE A 102 10.26 3.86 10.14
C PHE A 102 10.79 4.68 8.96
N ARG A 103 10.98 4.00 7.82
CA ARG A 103 11.32 4.63 6.54
C ARG A 103 10.05 4.84 5.75
N THR A 104 9.85 6.05 5.25
CA THR A 104 8.70 6.40 4.43
C THR A 104 9.12 6.44 2.97
N PHE A 105 8.29 5.88 2.09
CA PHE A 105 8.42 6.08 0.65
C PHE A 105 7.34 7.07 0.22
N GLY A 106 7.76 8.17 -0.40
CA GLY A 106 6.86 9.13 -1.01
C GLY A 106 6.59 8.74 -2.46
N TRP A 107 5.37 8.97 -2.93
CA TRP A 107 5.08 8.83 -4.35
C TRP A 107 5.54 10.09 -5.08
N CYS A 108 6.46 9.93 -6.04
CA CYS A 108 7.02 11.05 -6.80
C CYS A 108 6.94 10.78 -8.30
N ARG A 109 6.01 11.44 -8.99
CA ARG A 109 5.91 11.38 -10.45
C ARG A 109 6.20 12.76 -11.04
N ALA A 110 7.14 12.81 -12.00
CA ALA A 110 7.52 14.02 -12.73
C ALA A 110 7.96 15.21 -11.82
N GLY A 111 8.82 14.94 -10.84
CA GLY A 111 9.42 15.98 -10.00
C GLY A 111 8.51 16.56 -8.92
N ARG A 112 7.33 15.97 -8.68
CA ARG A 112 6.46 16.32 -7.52
C ARG A 112 6.34 15.12 -6.60
N CYS A 113 6.93 15.25 -5.41
CA CYS A 113 6.75 14.32 -4.31
C CYS A 113 5.58 14.77 -3.46
N ASP A 114 4.50 14.00 -3.48
CA ASP A 114 3.29 14.33 -2.73
C ASP A 114 3.00 13.27 -1.65
N GLY A 115 3.07 13.69 -0.39
CA GLY A 115 2.60 12.91 0.76
C GLY A 115 1.12 13.13 1.10
N ARG A 116 0.41 13.97 0.34
CA ARG A 116 -0.99 14.37 0.50
C ARG A 116 -1.58 14.81 -0.84
N ARG A 117 -2.24 13.89 -1.56
CA ARG A 117 -2.97 14.21 -2.79
C ARG A 117 -3.73 15.54 -2.65
N SER A 118 -3.37 16.55 -3.45
CA SER A 118 -4.19 17.75 -3.61
C SER A 118 -5.63 17.35 -3.99
N PRO A 119 -6.67 17.90 -3.35
CA PRO A 119 -8.03 17.64 -3.78
C PRO A 119 -8.26 18.36 -5.12
N GLY A 120 -8.56 17.60 -6.17
CA GLY A 120 -9.17 18.15 -7.38
C GLY A 120 -8.47 17.81 -8.70
N THR A 121 -8.99 16.80 -9.38
CA THR A 121 -9.42 17.00 -10.77
C THR A 121 -10.73 16.21 -10.93
N PRO A 122 -11.85 16.84 -11.31
CA PRO A 122 -13.05 16.08 -11.65
C PRO A 122 -12.74 15.20 -12.85
N VAL A 123 -13.14 13.93 -12.80
CA VAL A 123 -13.30 13.13 -14.01
C VAL A 123 -14.47 13.76 -14.77
N SER A 124 -14.17 14.43 -15.88
CA SER A 124 -15.19 14.84 -16.84
C SER A 124 -15.97 13.61 -17.28
N ALA A 125 -17.27 13.62 -17.01
CA ALA A 125 -18.21 12.72 -17.65
C ALA A 125 -18.50 13.25 -19.06
N GLU A 126 -17.79 12.72 -20.05
CA GLU A 126 -18.26 12.67 -21.45
C GLU A 126 -18.65 11.22 -21.72
N GLY A 127 -19.78 10.84 -22.32
CA GLY A 127 -20.98 11.50 -22.77
C GLY A 127 -21.89 10.36 -23.25
N VAL A 128 -23.09 10.22 -22.69
CA VAL A 128 -24.11 9.29 -23.21
C VAL A 128 -25.00 10.11 -24.14
N GLY A 129 -24.79 9.94 -25.44
CA GLY A 129 -25.69 10.42 -26.47
C GLY A 129 -27.02 9.68 -26.38
N THR A 130 -28.11 10.45 -26.39
CA THR A 130 -29.48 10.03 -26.67
C THR A 130 -29.65 9.58 -28.12
#